data_AF-A0A9D7P9N9-F1
#
_entry.id   AF-A0A9D7P9N9-F1
#
_cell.length_a   1.000
_cell.length_b   1.000
_cell.length_c   1.000
_cell.angle_alpha   90.00
_cell.angle_beta   90.00
_cell.angle_gamma   90.00
#
_symmetry.space_group_name_H-M   'P 1'
#
loop_
_entity.id
_entity.type
_entity.pdbx_description
1 polymer ?
#
loop_
_entity_poly.entity_id
_entity_poly.type
_entity_poly.pdbx_seq_one_letter_code
_entity_poly.pdbx_strand_id
1 'polypeptide(L)' 'MTERIAISLPPEQVAAACRAVEEGRAASVSGFISEAVARSQREGSLTRLLDDLDRELGPVSDADLAWADAALCGGVS' A
#
# COMPACT_ATOMS: atom_id res chain seq x y z
N MET A 1 -17.32 -15.27 4.79
CA MET A 1 -17.47 -16.24 3.68
C MET A 1 -16.38 -15.93 2.66
N THR A 2 -15.75 -16.93 2.05
CA THR A 2 -14.72 -16.71 1.02
C THR A 2 -15.13 -17.41 -0.27
N GLU A 3 -14.98 -16.72 -1.39
CA GLU A 3 -15.24 -17.25 -2.73
C GLU A 3 -13.94 -17.69 -3.38
N ARG A 4 -13.94 -18.83 -4.08
CA ARG A 4 -12.74 -19.35 -4.74
C ARG A 4 -12.75 -18.95 -6.20
N ILE A 5 -11.70 -18.26 -6.61
CA ILE A 5 -11.43 -17.90 -8.00
C ILE A 5 -10.19 -18.66 -8.50
N ALA A 6 -10.19 -19.04 -9.77
CA ALA A 6 -8.98 -19.52 -10.46
C ALA A 6 -8.38 -18.36 -11.24
N ILE A 7 -7.10 -18.06 -11.00
CA ILE A 7 -6.37 -16.99 -11.68
C ILE A 7 -5.06 -17.53 -12.25
N SER A 8 -4.71 -17.09 -13.45
CA SER A 8 -3.38 -17.34 -14.02
C SER A 8 -2.47 -16.19 -13.64
N LEU A 9 -1.31 -16.52 -13.08
CA LEU A 9 -0.27 -15.56 -12.73
C LEU A 9 1.01 -15.88 -13.51
N PRO A 10 1.84 -14.87 -13.80
CA PRO A 10 3.16 -15.10 -14.34
C PRO A 10 3.98 -16.04 -13.42
N PRO A 11 4.78 -16.97 -13.98
CA PRO A 11 5.50 -17.98 -13.20
C PRO A 11 6.38 -17.38 -12.09
N GLU A 12 6.99 -16.22 -12.34
CA GLU A 12 7.81 -15.50 -11.38
C GLU A 12 7.01 -15.01 -10.17
N GLN A 13 5.74 -14.63 -10.35
CA GLN A 13 4.87 -14.22 -9.25
C GLN A 13 4.43 -15.42 -8.42
N VAL A 14 4.17 -16.57 -9.07
CA VAL A 14 3.88 -17.83 -8.38
C VAL A 14 5.09 -18.24 -7.53
N ALA A 15 6.29 -18.18 -8.10
CA ALA A 15 7.53 -18.50 -7.37
C ALA A 15 7.78 -17.56 -6.18
N ALA A 16 7.50 -16.27 -6.34
CA ALA A 16 7.62 -15.30 -5.24
C ALA A 16 6.62 -15.58 -4.10
N ALA A 17 5.38 -15.94 -4.43
CA ALA A 17 4.36 -16.30 -3.44
C ALA A 17 4.71 -17.59 -2.71
N CYS A 18 5.17 -18.64 -3.41
CA CYS A 18 5.64 -19.87 -2.78
C CYS A 18 6.80 -19.61 -1.80
N ARG A 19 7.78 -18.82 -2.24
CA ARG A 19 8.94 -18.45 -1.40
C ARG A 19 8.53 -17.69 -0.14
N ALA A 20 7.53 -16.80 -0.25
CA ALA A 20 7.01 -16.09 0.91
C ALA A 20 6.40 -17.03 1.97
N VAL A 21 5.80 -18.14 1.53
CA VAL A 21 5.28 -19.17 2.43
C VAL A 21 6.42 -19.99 3.02
N GLU A 22 7.39 -20.40 2.20
CA GLU A 22 8.58 -21.16 2.64
C GLU A 22 9.39 -20.40 3.70
N GLU A 23 9.54 -19.08 3.53
CA GLU A 23 10.23 -18.18 4.46
C GLU A 23 9.37 -17.80 5.69
N GLY A 24 8.13 -18.31 5.79
CA GLY A 24 7.22 -18.03 6.90
C GLY A 24 6.65 -16.60 6.92
N ARG A 25 6.86 -15.82 5.86
CA ARG A 25 6.31 -14.46 5.70
C ARG A 25 4.82 -14.47 5.38
N ALA A 26 4.26 -15.60 4.95
CA ALA A 26 2.84 -15.78 4.74
C ALA A 26 2.39 -17.19 5.17
N ALA A 27 1.19 -17.32 5.74
CA ALA A 27 0.65 -18.61 6.17
C ALA A 27 0.27 -19.52 4.99
N SER A 28 -0.02 -18.94 3.81
CA SER A 28 -0.37 -19.68 2.59
C SER A 28 -0.26 -18.78 1.36
N VAL A 29 -0.22 -19.37 0.17
CA VAL A 29 -0.21 -18.64 -1.11
C VAL A 29 -1.47 -17.78 -1.26
N SER A 30 -2.65 -18.33 -0.93
CA SER A 30 -3.90 -17.56 -0.98
C SER A 30 -3.91 -16.42 0.04
N GLY A 31 -3.28 -16.60 1.20
CA GLY A 31 -3.12 -15.53 2.19
C GLY A 31 -2.22 -14.42 1.68
N PHE A 32 -1.07 -14.77 1.10
CA PHE A 32 -0.14 -13.82 0.48
C PHE A 32 -0.82 -12.97 -0.61
N ILE A 33 -1.57 -13.61 -1.50
CA ILE A 33 -2.32 -12.91 -2.56
C ILE A 33 -3.42 -12.03 -1.97
N SER A 34 -4.18 -12.53 -1.01
CA SER A 34 -5.26 -11.76 -0.37
C SER A 34 -4.71 -10.50 0.31
N GLU A 35 -3.56 -10.59 0.96
CA GLU A 35 -2.89 -9.45 1.59
C GLU A 35 -2.34 -8.45 0.56
N ALA A 36 -1.75 -8.95 -0.54
CA ALA A 36 -1.30 -8.11 -1.65
C ALA A 36 -2.46 -7.32 -2.28
N VAL A 37 -3.60 -7.98 -2.53
CA VAL A 37 -4.82 -7.33 -3.04
C VAL A 37 -5.34 -6.31 -2.05
N ALA A 38 -5.43 -6.65 -0.76
CA ALA A 38 -5.90 -5.72 0.27
C ALA A 38 -4.99 -4.49 0.37
N ARG A 39 -3.67 -4.66 0.23
CA ARG A 39 -2.71 -3.55 0.20
C ARG A 39 -2.88 -2.68 -1.03
N SER A 40 -3.01 -3.26 -2.22
CA SER A 40 -3.28 -2.50 -3.45
C SER A 40 -4.56 -1.68 -3.37
N GLN A 41 -5.63 -2.23 -2.77
CA GLN A 41 -6.88 -1.47 -2.56
C GLN A 41 -6.72 -0.32 -1.57
N ARG A 42 -5.95 -0.51 -0.50
CA ARG A 42 -5.65 0.58 0.45
C ARG A 42 -4.81 1.68 -0.19
N GLU A 43 -3.76 1.32 -0.91
CA GLU A 43 -2.91 2.27 -1.63
C GLU A 43 -3.70 3.04 -2.69
N GLY A 44 -4.54 2.37 -3.48
CA GLY A 44 -5.43 3.03 -4.43
C GLY A 44 -6.48 3.93 -3.76
N SER A 45 -7.01 3.52 -2.61
CA SER A 45 -7.90 4.38 -1.81
C SER A 45 -7.19 5.60 -1.25
N LEU A 46 -5.92 5.47 -0.87
CA LEU A 46 -5.12 6.59 -0.36
C LEU A 46 -4.81 7.58 -1.47
N THR A 47 -4.34 7.11 -2.64
CA THR A 47 -4.11 7.99 -3.80
C THR A 47 -5.39 8.76 -4.15
N ARG A 48 -6.54 8.07 -4.19
CA ARG A 48 -7.82 8.71 -4.48
C ARG A 48 -8.20 9.78 -3.46
N LEU A 49 -7.98 9.50 -2.17
CA LEU A 49 -8.24 10.46 -1.10
C LEU A 49 -7.34 11.70 -1.25
N LEU A 50 -6.06 11.51 -1.56
CA LEU A 50 -5.12 12.60 -1.78
C LEU A 50 -5.53 13.45 -2.99
N ASP A 51 -5.91 12.81 -4.11
CA ASP A 51 -6.40 13.50 -5.31
C ASP A 51 -7.67 14.33 -5.03
N ASP A 52 -8.56 13.83 -4.16
CA ASP A 52 -9.77 14.55 -3.76
C ASP A 52 -9.45 15.76 -2.87
N LEU A 53 -8.50 15.61 -1.94
CA LEU A 53 -8.01 16.72 -1.10
C LEU A 53 -7.32 17.81 -1.93
N ASP A 54 -6.45 17.43 -2.87
CA ASP A 54 -5.80 18.38 -3.78
C ASP A 54 -6.82 19.12 -4.65
N ARG A 55 -7.92 18.47 -5.04
CA ARG A 55 -9.00 19.11 -5.80
C ARG A 55 -9.79 20.12 -4.96
N GLU A 56 -10.07 19.78 -3.69
CA GLU A 56 -10.90 20.61 -2.81
C GLU A 56 -10.13 21.79 -2.20
N LEU A 57 -8.90 21.54 -1.76
CA LEU A 57 -8.09 22.50 -1.02
C LEU A 57 -6.99 23.16 -1.88
N GLY A 58 -6.73 22.61 -3.07
CA GLY A 58 -5.57 22.97 -3.88
C GLY A 58 -4.30 22.23 -3.45
N PRO A 59 -3.24 22.28 -4.28
CA PRO A 59 -1.96 21.66 -3.93
C PRO A 59 -1.36 22.32 -2.69
N VAL A 60 -0.64 21.53 -1.89
CA VAL A 60 0.10 22.03 -0.72
C VAL A 60 1.11 23.09 -1.16
N SER A 61 1.14 24.23 -0.48
CA SER A 61 2.08 25.30 -0.80
C SER A 61 3.48 25.04 -0.26
N ASP A 62 4.49 25.63 -0.88
CA ASP A 62 5.88 25.56 -0.39
C ASP A 62 6.02 26.12 1.04
N ALA A 63 5.16 27.07 1.42
CA ALA A 63 5.14 27.64 2.77
C ALA A 63 4.62 26.63 3.80
N ASP A 64 3.58 25.85 3.45
CA ASP A 64 3.03 24.81 4.32
C ASP A 64 4.01 23.65 4.49
N LEU A 65 4.72 23.27 3.42
CA LEU A 65 5.80 22.27 3.49
C LEU A 65 6.96 22.73 4.38
N ALA A 66 7.42 23.97 4.22
CA ALA A 66 8.50 24.52 5.04
C ALA A 66 8.11 24.62 6.52
N TRP A 67 6.85 24.96 6.82
CA TRP A 67 6.33 24.92 8.18
C TRP A 67 6.30 23.50 8.75
N ALA A 68 5.81 22.52 7.97
CA ALA A 68 5.71 21.14 8.40
C ALA A 68 7.09 20.53 8.70
N ASP A 69 8.08 20.77 7.83
CA ASP A 69 9.46 20.32 8.04
C ASP A 69 10.05 20.89 9.33
N ALA A 70 9.84 22.19 9.60
CA ALA A 70 10.30 22.83 10.82
C ALA A 70 9.61 22.26 12.08
N ALA A 71 8.30 21.98 12.00
CA ALA A 71 7.52 21.43 13.10
C ALA A 71 7.87 19.97 13.41
N LEU A 72 8.12 19.15 12.38
CA LEU A 72 8.43 17.71 12.52
C LEU A 72 9.91 17.46 12.86
N CYS A 73 10.83 18.29 12.38
CA CYS A 73 12.26 18.18 12.71
C CYS A 73 12.64 18.90 14.03
N GLY A 74 11.76 19.75 14.57
CA GLY A 74 12.00 20.50 15.82
C GLY A 74 11.76 19.72 17.12
N GLY A 75 11.36 18.44 17.05
CA GLY A 75 10.89 17.64 18.19
C GLY A 75 11.79 16.48 18.64
N VAL A 76 13.02 16.36 18.13
CA VAL A 76 14.00 15.36 18.62
C VAL A 76 15.28 16.07 19.06
N SER A 77 15.36 16.39 20.34
CA SER A 77 16.62 16.61 21.08
C SER A 77 16.43 16.09 22.50
#